data_AF-A0A0D8P3C0-F1
#
_entry.id   AF-A0A0D8P3C0-F1
#
_cell.length_a   1.000
_cell.length_b   1.000
_cell.length_c   1.000
_cell.angle_alpha   90.00
_cell.angle_beta   90.00
_cell.angle_gamma   90.00
#
_symmetry.space_group_name_H-M   'P 1'
#
loop_
_entity.id
_entity.type
_entity.pdbx_description
1 polymer ?
#
loop_
_entity_poly.entity_id
_entity_poly.type
_entity_poly.pdbx_seq_one_letter_code
_entity_poly.pdbx_strand_id
1 'polypeptide(L)'
;MQPKMIAICSMALLVVGCTHTNDGEMRFLPGEYISDVKYNSIYHYGYNQGCESALAKAKVAGYSYNQDITLENRSIQFTDGWQQGYSACEAGKEVMLYNLSKIQ
;
A
#
# COMPACT_ATOMS: atom_id res chain seq x y z
N MET A 1 42.55 -31.96 -39.50
CA MET A 1 42.67 -30.51 -39.26
C MET A 1 41.36 -30.00 -38.68
N GLN A 2 41.46 -29.22 -37.59
CA GLN A 2 40.47 -28.25 -37.12
C GLN A 2 39.28 -28.78 -36.27
N PRO A 3 38.60 -27.92 -35.49
CA PRO A 3 38.95 -27.63 -34.09
C PRO A 3 37.66 -27.51 -33.26
N LYS A 4 37.23 -28.54 -32.53
CA LYS A 4 35.99 -28.44 -31.74
C LYS A 4 36.14 -28.76 -30.26
N MET A 5 37.36 -28.70 -29.75
CA MET A 5 37.63 -28.64 -28.30
C MET A 5 37.43 -27.22 -27.71
N ILE A 6 36.58 -26.37 -28.34
CA ILE A 6 36.21 -25.04 -27.83
C ILE A 6 34.68 -24.90 -27.81
N ALA A 7 33.97 -25.98 -27.45
CA ALA A 7 32.51 -25.94 -27.32
C ALA A 7 32.01 -26.53 -26.01
N ILE A 8 32.91 -26.77 -25.04
CA ILE A 8 32.55 -27.39 -23.75
C ILE A 8 32.76 -26.42 -22.57
N CYS A 9 33.55 -25.36 -22.72
CA CYS A 9 33.78 -24.39 -21.62
C CYS A 9 32.83 -23.19 -21.59
N SER A 10 32.00 -22.97 -22.62
CA SER A 10 31.16 -21.75 -22.70
C SER A 10 29.76 -21.93 -22.11
N MET A 11 29.41 -23.11 -21.60
CA MET A 11 28.07 -23.41 -21.07
C MET A 11 27.96 -23.28 -19.54
N ALA A 12 29.00 -22.75 -18.88
CA ALA A 12 29.05 -22.61 -17.42
C ALA A 12 28.65 -21.20 -16.90
N LEU A 13 28.32 -20.25 -17.79
CA LEU A 13 28.18 -18.83 -17.41
C LEU A 13 26.76 -18.23 -17.53
N LEU A 14 25.71 -19.05 -17.62
CA LEU A 14 24.33 -18.55 -17.79
C LEU A 14 23.36 -18.87 -16.63
N VAL A 15 23.85 -19.11 -15.42
CA VAL A 15 22.96 -19.42 -14.27
C VAL A 15 22.97 -18.38 -13.14
N VAL A 16 23.47 -17.17 -13.38
CA VAL A 16 23.25 -16.04 -12.44
C VAL A 16 21.97 -15.31 -12.84
N GLY A 17 20.85 -16.06 -12.81
CA GLY A 17 19.51 -15.52 -12.99
C GLY A 17 18.94 -15.09 -11.64
N CYS A 18 18.80 -13.77 -11.50
CA CYS A 18 18.00 -12.99 -10.54
C CYS A 18 17.67 -13.63 -9.19
N THR A 19 18.11 -12.96 -8.11
CA THR A 19 17.64 -13.15 -6.74
C THR A 19 16.11 -13.26 -6.72
N HIS A 20 15.57 -14.45 -6.47
CA HIS A 20 14.20 -14.56 -6.01
C HIS A 20 14.22 -13.92 -4.62
N THR A 21 13.76 -12.68 -4.52
CA THR A 21 13.37 -12.14 -3.22
C THR A 21 12.38 -13.15 -2.67
N ASN A 22 12.57 -13.58 -1.44
CA ASN A 22 11.59 -14.37 -0.74
C ASN A 22 10.27 -13.58 -0.87
N ASP A 23 9.31 -14.10 -1.61
CA ASP A 23 7.98 -13.51 -1.70
C ASP A 23 7.29 -13.76 -0.36
N GLY A 24 7.85 -13.19 0.71
CA GLY A 24 7.11 -12.76 1.86
C GLY A 24 6.08 -11.80 1.30
N GLU A 25 4.97 -12.41 0.90
CA GLU A 25 3.70 -11.85 0.48
C GLU A 25 3.72 -10.34 0.74
N MET A 26 3.98 -9.53 -0.30
CA MET A 26 3.75 -8.09 -0.20
C MET A 26 2.24 -7.91 -0.09
N ARG A 27 1.72 -8.11 1.13
CA ARG A 27 0.32 -7.96 1.42
C ARG A 27 0.07 -6.47 1.61
N PHE A 28 -0.46 -5.85 0.56
CA PHE A 28 -1.03 -4.51 0.65
C PHE A 28 -2.26 -4.45 1.57
N LEU A 29 -2.73 -5.59 2.08
CA LEU A 29 -3.92 -5.75 2.92
C LEU A 29 -3.66 -6.75 4.06
N PRO A 30 -4.20 -6.53 5.27
CA PRO A 30 -3.98 -7.41 6.41
C PRO A 30 -4.40 -8.87 6.14
N GLY A 31 -3.78 -9.77 6.92
CA GLY A 31 -3.81 -11.23 6.79
C GLY A 31 -5.19 -11.88 6.69
N GLU A 32 -6.17 -11.22 7.29
CA GLU A 32 -7.58 -11.55 7.20
C GLU A 32 -8.29 -10.39 6.52
N TYR A 33 -8.77 -10.63 5.30
CA TYR A 33 -10.00 -9.96 4.89
C TYR A 33 -11.02 -10.29 5.98
N ILE A 34 -11.37 -9.31 6.81
CA ILE A 34 -12.69 -9.26 7.42
C ILE A 34 -13.66 -9.16 6.23
N SER A 35 -13.94 -10.31 5.62
CA SER A 35 -14.61 -10.46 4.33
C SER A 35 -16.10 -10.12 4.40
N ASP A 36 -16.62 -9.93 5.61
CA ASP A 36 -18.04 -9.72 5.87
C ASP A 36 -18.45 -8.24 5.83
N VAL A 37 -17.48 -7.33 5.78
CA VAL A 37 -17.75 -5.90 5.66
C VAL A 37 -17.42 -5.48 4.24
N LYS A 38 -18.44 -5.01 3.52
CA LYS A 38 -18.29 -4.42 2.18
C LYS A 38 -17.51 -3.10 2.30
N TYR A 39 -16.19 -3.19 2.43
CA TYR A 39 -15.30 -2.04 2.43
C TYR A 39 -15.21 -1.47 1.02
N ASN A 40 -15.57 -0.20 0.83
CA ASN A 40 -15.18 0.49 -0.39
C ASN A 40 -13.68 0.78 -0.30
N SER A 41 -12.87 -0.01 -1.02
CA SER A 41 -11.41 0.04 -0.92
C SER A 41 -10.83 1.38 -1.35
N ILE A 42 -11.42 2.07 -2.34
CA ILE A 42 -10.92 3.38 -2.79
C ILE A 42 -11.28 4.49 -1.81
N TYR A 43 -12.50 4.46 -1.27
CA TYR A 43 -12.92 5.39 -0.23
C TYR A 43 -12.09 5.21 1.04
N HIS A 44 -11.87 3.98 1.47
CA HIS A 44 -11.07 3.67 2.66
C HIS A 44 -9.60 4.07 2.47
N TYR A 45 -9.04 3.82 1.28
CA TYR A 45 -7.70 4.30 0.92
C TYR A 45 -7.61 5.83 0.99
N GLY A 46 -8.60 6.54 0.44
CA GLY A 46 -8.71 8.00 0.57
C GLY A 46 -8.76 8.44 2.03
N TYR A 47 -9.64 7.82 2.83
CA TYR A 47 -9.80 8.13 4.25
C TYR A 47 -8.48 8.02 5.03
N ASN A 48 -7.74 6.94 4.85
CA ASN A 48 -6.48 6.73 5.56
C ASN A 48 -5.47 7.82 5.21
N GLN A 49 -5.30 8.15 3.92
CA GLN A 49 -4.41 9.24 3.50
C GLN A 49 -4.85 10.62 4.01
N GLY A 50 -6.16 10.88 4.05
CA GLY A 50 -6.73 12.09 4.61
C GLY A 50 -6.38 12.24 6.09
N CYS A 51 -6.56 11.16 6.86
CA CYS A 51 -6.23 11.13 8.28
C CYS A 51 -4.71 11.33 8.52
N GLU A 52 -3.85 10.62 7.78
CA GLU A 52 -2.39 10.80 7.82
C GLU A 52 -2.00 12.28 7.57
N SER A 53 -2.64 12.91 6.58
CA SER A 53 -2.41 14.31 6.23
C SER A 53 -2.81 15.29 7.33
N ALA A 54 -3.94 15.05 7.98
CA ALA A 54 -4.38 15.85 9.11
C ALA A 54 -3.43 15.72 10.31
N LEU A 55 -2.99 14.49 10.62
CA LEU A 55 -2.03 14.21 11.70
C LEU A 55 -0.66 14.82 11.43
N ALA A 56 -0.18 14.76 10.18
CA ALA A 56 1.05 15.42 9.77
C ALA A 56 0.96 16.95 9.92
N LYS A 57 -0.18 17.55 9.54
CA LYS A 57 -0.42 18.99 9.73
C LYS A 57 -0.49 19.38 11.21
N ALA A 58 -1.06 18.51 12.05
CA ALA A 58 -1.07 18.64 13.51
C ALA A 58 0.31 18.36 14.16
N LYS A 59 1.34 18.03 13.36
CA LYS A 59 2.70 17.71 13.80
C LYS A 59 2.79 16.50 14.73
N VAL A 60 1.88 15.54 14.58
CA VAL A 60 1.97 14.25 15.26
C VAL A 60 3.15 13.48 14.66
N ALA A 61 4.06 12.99 15.51
CA ALA A 61 5.25 12.27 15.06
C ALA A 61 4.88 10.98 14.32
N GLY A 62 5.62 10.65 13.26
CA GLY A 62 5.43 9.43 12.47
C GLY A 62 4.45 9.55 11.30
N TYR A 63 3.81 10.71 11.10
CA TYR A 63 2.87 10.94 9.99
C TYR A 63 3.45 11.89 8.94
N SER A 64 3.06 11.67 7.68
CA SER A 64 3.40 12.50 6.54
C SER A 64 2.15 12.95 5.78
N TYR A 65 2.19 14.14 5.19
CA TYR A 65 1.13 14.56 4.28
C TYR A 65 1.09 13.65 3.06
N ASN A 66 -0.08 13.11 2.74
CA ASN A 66 -0.28 12.14 1.69
C ASN A 66 -1.62 12.37 0.97
N GLN A 67 -1.54 12.55 -0.34
CA GLN A 67 -2.72 12.66 -1.19
C GLN A 67 -2.35 12.15 -2.59
N ASP A 68 -2.97 11.04 -2.99
CA ASP A 68 -2.76 10.44 -4.31
C ASP A 68 -3.33 11.33 -5.42
N ILE A 69 -2.43 12.08 -6.08
CA ILE A 69 -2.75 12.98 -7.20
C ILE A 69 -3.37 12.26 -8.40
N THR A 70 -3.15 10.95 -8.53
CA THR A 70 -3.76 10.16 -9.61
C THR A 70 -5.25 10.01 -9.38
N LEU A 71 -5.67 9.92 -8.11
CA LEU A 71 -7.05 9.67 -7.72
C LEU A 71 -7.81 10.94 -7.32
N GLU A 72 -7.13 11.96 -6.79
CA GLU A 72 -7.71 13.22 -6.29
C GLU A 72 -8.78 13.84 -7.22
N ASN A 73 -8.55 13.77 -8.53
CA ASN A 73 -9.45 14.35 -9.55
C ASN A 73 -10.08 13.31 -10.47
N ARG A 74 -9.89 12.01 -10.17
CA ARG A 74 -10.37 10.90 -11.02
C ARG A 74 -11.35 9.97 -10.30
N SER A 75 -11.38 9.99 -8.97
CA SER A 75 -12.26 9.14 -8.18
C SER A 75 -12.94 9.96 -7.09
N ILE A 76 -14.23 10.22 -7.27
CA ILE A 76 -15.08 10.87 -6.26
C ILE A 76 -15.00 10.10 -4.93
N GLN A 77 -14.97 8.77 -4.99
CA GLN A 77 -14.86 7.93 -3.79
C GLN A 77 -13.56 8.19 -3.02
N PHE A 78 -12.44 8.38 -3.72
CA PHE A 78 -11.17 8.71 -3.10
C PHE A 78 -11.22 10.10 -2.48
N THR A 79 -11.69 11.09 -3.23
CA THR A 79 -11.75 12.50 -2.79
C THR A 79 -12.64 12.67 -1.57
N ASP A 80 -13.83 12.06 -1.59
CA ASP A 80 -14.76 12.07 -0.45
C ASP A 80 -14.16 11.37 0.77
N GLY A 81 -13.51 10.22 0.55
CA GLY A 81 -12.79 9.49 1.59
C GLY A 81 -11.72 10.35 2.23
N TRP A 82 -10.84 10.95 1.42
CA TRP A 82 -9.75 11.81 1.86
C TRP A 82 -10.25 12.99 2.67
N GLN A 83 -11.29 13.68 2.19
CA GLN A 83 -11.84 14.82 2.90
C GLN A 83 -12.47 14.42 4.24
N GLN A 84 -13.18 13.29 4.29
CA GLN A 84 -13.73 12.79 5.55
C GLN A 84 -12.63 12.38 6.53
N GLY A 85 -11.62 11.64 6.08
CA GLY A 85 -10.50 11.20 6.92
C GLY A 85 -9.70 12.37 7.48
N TYR A 86 -9.45 13.39 6.65
CA TYR A 86 -8.80 14.62 7.10
C TYR A 86 -9.59 15.31 8.21
N SER A 87 -10.89 15.50 7.99
CA SER A 87 -11.78 16.13 8.97
C SER A 87 -11.87 15.32 10.27
N ALA A 88 -11.83 13.98 10.17
CA ALA A 88 -11.91 13.11 11.34
C ALA A 88 -10.68 13.22 12.26
N CYS A 89 -9.49 13.42 11.68
CA CYS A 89 -8.23 13.38 12.42
C CYS A 89 -7.60 14.76 12.67
N GLU A 90 -8.27 15.86 12.30
CA GLU A 90 -7.75 17.24 12.44
C GLU A 90 -7.43 17.64 13.88
N ALA A 91 -8.05 16.98 14.86
CA ALA A 91 -7.78 17.17 16.29
C ALA A 91 -6.46 16.51 16.75
N GLY A 92 -5.65 15.97 15.83
CA GLY A 92 -4.37 15.33 16.15
C GLY A 92 -4.52 13.92 16.74
N LYS A 93 -5.65 13.26 16.50
CA LYS A 93 -5.94 11.90 16.93
C LYS A 93 -6.43 11.07 15.78
N GLU A 94 -5.89 9.87 15.64
CA GLU A 94 -6.35 8.91 14.65
C GLU A 94 -7.78 8.46 14.99
N VAL A 95 -8.63 8.42 13.97
CA VAL A 95 -10.01 7.96 14.07
C VAL A 95 -10.18 6.84 13.07
N MET A 96 -10.59 5.67 13.54
CA MET A 96 -10.88 4.54 12.67
C MET A 96 -12.21 4.79 11.95
N LEU A 97 -12.21 4.63 10.62
CA LEU A 97 -13.44 4.74 9.81
C LEU A 97 -14.52 3.74 10.26
N TYR A 98 -14.10 2.56 10.71
CA TYR A 98 -14.98 1.49 11.14
C TYR A 98 -14.69 1.10 12.58
N ASN A 99 -15.75 0.97 13.38
CA ASN A 99 -15.63 0.46 14.73
C ASN A 99 -15.56 -1.08 14.70
N LEU A 100 -14.34 -1.62 14.65
CA LEU A 100 -14.08 -3.07 14.60
C LEU A 100 -14.39 -3.78 15.94
N SER A 101 -14.80 -3.06 16.99
CA SER A 101 -15.12 -3.65 18.31
C SER A 101 -16.47 -4.36 18.41
N LYS A 102 -17.30 -4.34 17.36
CA LYS A 102 -18.54 -5.14 17.28
C LYS A 102 -18.32 -6.44 16.51
N ILE A 103 -17.51 -7.34 17.07
CA ILE A 103 -17.57 -8.77 16.76
C ILE A 103 -17.54 -9.48 18.12
N GLN A 104 -18.73 -9.78 18.64
CA GLN A 104 -18.97 -10.71 19.74
C GLN A 104 -19.90 -11.80 19.23
#